data_AF-A0A0B2PNZ2-F1
#
_entry.id   AF-A0A0B2PNZ2-F1
#
_cell.length_a   1.000
_cell.length_b   1.000
_cell.length_c   1.000
_cell.angle_alpha   90.00
_cell.angle_beta   90.00
_cell.angle_gamma   90.00
#
_symmetry.space_group_name_H-M   'P 1'
#
loop_
_entity.id
_entity.type
_entity.pdbx_description
1 polymer ?
#
loop_
_entity_poly.entity_id
_entity_poly.type
_entity_poly.pdbx_seq_one_letter_code
_entity_poly.pdbx_strand_id
1 'polypeptide(L)'
;MAEQHVVGGSQGWDESTDFNSWVSGRTFMVGDQRVFKYSSLHSVVELGSESEYKNCNIGNAVNSMSSGNDVCEIEQAYHTLLCMWYNGSLRSRHEGEDHNSV
;
A
#
# COMPACT_ATOMS: atom_id res chain seq x y z
N MET A 1 -7.25 -18.88 -7.19
CA MET A 1 -6.42 -19.16 -6.00
C MET A 1 -5.98 -17.79 -5.52
N ALA A 2 -5.98 -17.51 -4.22
CA ALA A 2 -5.48 -16.23 -3.70
C ALA A 2 -3.98 -16.10 -3.99
N GLU A 3 -3.56 -15.00 -4.62
CA GLU A 3 -2.15 -14.72 -4.91
C GLU A 3 -1.55 -13.75 -3.88
N GLN A 4 -0.27 -13.96 -3.56
CA GLN A 4 0.49 -13.07 -2.69
C GLN A 4 1.35 -12.10 -3.51
N HIS A 5 1.09 -10.81 -3.35
CA HIS A 5 1.79 -9.73 -4.01
C HIS A 5 2.70 -9.02 -3.02
N VAL A 6 4.01 -9.26 -3.12
CA VAL A 6 4.99 -8.48 -2.35
C VAL A 6 5.08 -7.08 -2.94
N VAL A 7 4.62 -6.10 -2.18
CA VAL A 7 4.53 -4.70 -2.60
C VAL A 7 5.93 -4.13 -2.83
N GLY A 8 6.19 -3.59 -4.02
CA GLY A 8 7.52 -3.14 -4.43
C GLY A 8 8.52 -4.26 -4.80
N GLY A 9 8.08 -5.52 -4.81
CA GLY A 9 8.90 -6.66 -5.22
C GLY A 9 10.14 -6.85 -4.34
N SER A 10 11.33 -6.89 -4.96
CA SER A 10 12.60 -7.05 -4.23
C SER A 10 13.02 -5.80 -3.46
N GLN A 11 12.56 -4.62 -3.86
CA GLN A 11 12.85 -3.37 -3.15
C GLN A 11 11.96 -3.20 -1.92
N GLY A 12 10.77 -3.80 -1.94
CA GLY A 12 9.81 -3.75 -0.84
C GLY A 12 9.11 -2.40 -0.71
N TRP A 13 8.55 -2.15 0.46
CA TRP A 13 7.86 -0.90 0.77
C TRP A 13 8.84 0.17 1.27
N ASP A 14 9.60 0.77 0.34
CA ASP A 14 10.65 1.77 0.62
C ASP A 14 10.51 3.02 -0.26
N GLU A 15 10.91 4.21 0.20
CA GLU A 15 10.79 5.49 -0.52
C GLU A 15 11.36 5.43 -1.96
N SER A 16 12.47 4.72 -2.16
CA SER A 16 13.17 4.61 -3.44
C SER A 16 12.54 3.63 -4.43
N THR A 17 11.47 2.95 -4.05
CA THR A 17 10.85 1.91 -4.88
C THR A 17 9.93 2.50 -5.95
N ASP A 18 10.02 1.98 -7.16
CA ASP A 18 9.17 2.37 -8.28
C ASP A 18 7.87 1.56 -8.30
N PHE A 19 6.83 2.07 -7.65
CA PHE A 19 5.53 1.40 -7.58
C PHE A 19 4.78 1.39 -8.90
N ASN A 20 5.04 2.35 -9.79
CA ASN A 20 4.43 2.37 -11.12
C ASN A 20 4.96 1.20 -11.96
N SER A 21 6.27 0.97 -11.96
CA SER A 21 6.86 -0.19 -12.61
C SER A 21 6.46 -1.48 -11.91
N TRP A 22 6.33 -1.48 -10.58
CA TRP A 22 5.91 -2.67 -9.85
C TRP A 22 4.47 -3.05 -10.19
N VAL A 23 3.55 -2.09 -10.20
CA VAL A 23 2.12 -2.34 -10.47
C VAL A 23 1.85 -2.66 -11.94
N SER A 24 2.68 -2.16 -12.86
CA SER A 24 2.48 -2.33 -14.30
C SER A 24 2.39 -3.81 -14.71
N GLY A 25 1.27 -4.17 -15.35
CA GLY A 25 1.02 -5.54 -15.81
C GLY A 25 0.61 -6.52 -14.71
N ARG A 26 0.38 -6.05 -13.47
CA ARG A 26 -0.21 -6.84 -12.40
C ARG A 26 -1.72 -6.61 -12.34
N THR A 27 -2.46 -7.65 -12.00
CA THR A 27 -3.89 -7.56 -11.74
C THR A 27 -4.14 -8.04 -10.32
N PHE A 28 -4.81 -7.23 -9.52
CA PHE A 28 -5.17 -7.58 -8.15
C PHE A 28 -6.63 -8.03 -8.14
N MET A 29 -6.89 -9.19 -7.53
CA MET A 29 -8.24 -9.71 -7.40
C MET A 29 -8.69 -9.67 -5.95
N VAL A 30 -10.01 -9.61 -5.72
CA VAL A 30 -10.56 -9.75 -4.38
C VAL A 30 -10.18 -11.13 -3.84
N GLY A 31 -9.65 -11.15 -2.61
CA GLY A 31 -9.10 -12.34 -1.96
C GLY A 31 -7.60 -12.57 -2.18
N ASP A 32 -6.92 -11.76 -3.00
CA ASP A 32 -5.45 -11.74 -3.04
C ASP A 32 -4.89 -11.09 -1.75
N GLN A 33 -3.58 -11.23 -1.53
CA GLN A 33 -2.89 -10.67 -0.36
C GLN A 33 -1.77 -9.74 -0.78
N ARG A 34 -1.72 -8.54 -0.21
CA ARG A 34 -0.57 -7.63 -0.30
C ARG A 34 0.37 -7.87 0.87
N VAL A 35 1.65 -8.05 0.59
CA VAL A 35 2.71 -8.25 1.58
C VAL A 35 3.61 -7.02 1.60
N PHE A 36 3.56 -6.27 2.69
CA PHE A 36 4.38 -5.09 2.92
C PHE A 36 5.63 -5.47 3.69
N LYS A 37 6.78 -5.38 3.03
CA LYS A 37 8.08 -5.59 3.66
C LYS A 37 8.83 -4.28 3.76
N TYR A 38 9.17 -3.86 4.97
CA TYR A 38 9.82 -2.59 5.22
C TYR A 38 10.69 -2.63 6.48
N SER A 39 11.67 -1.72 6.57
CA SER A 39 12.51 -1.59 7.76
C SER A 39 11.71 -0.99 8.92
N SER A 40 12.20 -1.14 10.16
CA SER A 40 11.55 -0.60 11.37
C SER A 40 11.41 0.94 11.42
N LEU A 41 11.93 1.65 10.41
CA LEU A 41 11.77 3.09 10.24
C LEU A 41 10.48 3.47 9.52
N HIS A 42 9.73 2.47 9.03
CA HIS A 42 8.48 2.66 8.33
C HIS A 42 7.32 1.97 9.04
N SER A 43 6.13 2.46 8.71
CA SER A 43 4.84 1.88 9.07
C SER A 43 3.92 1.98 7.87
N VAL A 44 2.88 1.15 7.83
CA VAL A 44 1.82 1.20 6.81
C VAL A 44 0.51 1.56 7.50
N VAL A 45 -0.18 2.60 7.02
CA VAL A 45 -1.51 2.98 7.49
C VAL A 45 -2.49 2.92 6.34
N GLU A 46 -3.58 2.19 6.54
CA GLU A 46 -4.67 2.01 5.59
C GLU A 46 -5.78 3.02 5.87
N LEU A 47 -6.22 3.70 4.81
CA LEU A 47 -7.25 4.74 4.87
C LEU A 47 -8.42 4.35 3.98
N GLY A 48 -9.64 4.58 4.46
CA GLY A 48 -10.86 4.27 3.72
C GLY A 48 -11.27 5.34 2.71
N SER A 49 -10.59 6.49 2.67
CA SER A 49 -10.97 7.65 1.85
C SER A 49 -9.79 8.28 1.14
N GLU A 50 -9.98 8.61 -0.15
CA GLU A 50 -8.97 9.26 -1.00
C GLU A 50 -8.59 10.65 -0.48
N SER A 51 -9.54 11.37 0.10
CA SER A 51 -9.31 12.69 0.70
C SER A 51 -8.36 12.60 1.90
N GLU A 52 -8.51 11.56 2.72
CA GLU A 52 -7.66 11.30 3.87
C GLU A 52 -6.26 10.89 3.42
N TYR A 53 -6.19 10.03 2.40
CA TYR A 53 -4.93 9.62 1.80
C TYR A 53 -4.13 10.77 1.19
N LYS A 54 -4.76 11.66 0.42
CA LYS A 54 -4.05 12.80 -0.20
C LYS A 54 -3.31 13.66 0.82
N ASN A 55 -3.82 13.73 2.05
CA ASN A 55 -3.24 14.51 3.15
C ASN A 55 -2.56 13.66 4.22
N CYS A 56 -2.55 12.32 4.07
CA CYS A 56 -2.27 11.37 5.15
C CYS A 56 -2.92 11.71 6.48
N ASN A 57 -4.20 12.03 6.44
CA ASN A 57 -5.00 12.16 7.65
C ASN A 57 -5.35 10.78 8.21
N ILE A 58 -4.58 10.34 9.21
CA ILE A 58 -4.77 9.04 9.86
C ILE A 58 -5.83 9.05 10.98
N GLY A 59 -6.60 10.14 11.10
CA GLY A 59 -7.62 10.29 12.14
C GLY A 59 -8.71 9.22 12.09
N ASN A 60 -9.03 8.71 10.89
CA ASN A 60 -9.95 7.59 10.69
C ASN A 60 -9.25 6.41 9.99
N ALA A 61 -8.02 6.10 10.43
CA ALA A 61 -7.31 4.92 9.92
C ALA A 61 -8.16 3.66 10.09
N VAL A 62 -8.29 2.91 8.99
CA VAL A 62 -8.96 1.61 8.96
C VAL A 62 -8.05 0.57 9.61
N ASN A 63 -6.76 0.66 9.30
CA ASN A 63 -5.75 -0.24 9.83
C ASN A 63 -4.40 0.47 9.96
N SER A 64 -3.57 0.01 10.90
CA SER A 64 -2.21 0.50 11.11
C SER A 64 -1.29 -0.66 11.42
N MET A 65 -0.20 -0.74 10.66
CA MET A 65 0.73 -1.85 10.64
C MET A 65 2.15 -1.32 10.82
N SER A 66 2.95 -2.04 11.61
CA SER A 66 4.32 -1.63 11.95
C SER A 66 5.24 -2.81 12.24
N SER A 67 4.86 -4.03 11.81
CA SER A 67 5.62 -5.26 12.08
C SER A 67 6.83 -5.41 11.15
N GLY A 68 6.86 -4.67 10.03
CA GLY A 68 7.92 -4.73 9.01
C GLY A 68 7.73 -5.87 7.99
N ASN A 69 6.74 -6.72 8.20
CA ASN A 69 6.30 -7.78 7.29
C ASN A 69 4.81 -8.03 7.52
N ASP A 70 3.99 -7.12 7.03
CA ASP A 70 2.55 -7.11 7.28
C ASP A 70 1.80 -7.59 6.03
N VAL A 71 0.72 -8.33 6.26
CA VAL A 71 -0.10 -8.92 5.20
C VAL A 71 -1.50 -8.35 5.30
N CYS A 72 -1.99 -7.80 4.19
CA CYS A 72 -3.34 -7.26 4.07
C CYS A 72 -4.08 -8.02 2.97
N GLU A 73 -5.32 -8.42 3.22
CA GLU A 73 -6.17 -9.05 2.22
C GLU A 73 -6.84 -7.98 1.34
N ILE A 74 -6.88 -8.21 0.04
CA ILE A 74 -7.54 -7.34 -0.92
C ILE A 74 -9.03 -7.63 -0.85
N GLU A 75 -9.75 -6.91 0.01
CA GLU A 75 -11.21 -7.04 0.11
C GLU A 75 -11.94 -6.24 -0.98
N GLN A 76 -11.29 -5.21 -1.54
CA GLN A 76 -11.80 -4.40 -2.66
C GLN A 76 -10.66 -4.04 -3.63
N ALA A 77 -10.90 -4.21 -4.93
CA ALA A 77 -9.88 -4.07 -5.98
C ALA A 77 -9.33 -2.64 -6.13
N TYR A 78 -10.03 -1.63 -5.61
CA TYR A 78 -9.72 -0.22 -5.83
C TYR A 78 -9.88 0.58 -4.55
N HIS A 79 -9.02 0.38 -3.54
CA HIS A 79 -8.71 1.43 -2.55
C HIS A 79 -7.72 0.99 -1.48
N THR A 80 -6.53 0.51 -1.84
CA THR A 80 -5.47 0.40 -0.83
C THR A 80 -4.72 1.72 -0.77
N LEU A 81 -5.32 2.68 -0.07
CA LEU A 81 -4.75 4.00 0.12
C LEU A 81 -3.83 4.00 1.33
N LEU A 82 -2.52 4.03 1.06
CA LEU A 82 -1.52 3.79 2.08
C LEU A 82 -0.67 5.01 2.36
N CYS A 83 -0.56 5.32 3.64
CA CYS A 83 0.38 6.31 4.14
C CYS A 83 1.55 5.62 4.84
N MET A 84 2.76 6.09 4.55
CA MET A 84 3.97 5.64 5.24
C MET A 84 4.44 6.69 6.24
N TRP A 85 4.78 6.25 7.45
CA TRP A 85 5.59 7.07 8.33
C TRP A 85 7.05 6.96 7.90
N TYR A 86 7.73 8.08 7.70
CA TYR A 86 9.15 8.09 7.42
C TYR A 86 9.79 9.37 7.94
N ASN A 87 10.89 9.23 8.66
CA ASN A 87 11.74 10.33 9.11
C ASN A 87 10.97 11.49 9.77
N GLY A 88 9.98 11.15 10.60
CA GLY A 88 9.16 12.12 11.34
C GLY A 88 7.95 12.69 10.60
N SER A 89 7.61 12.19 9.41
CA SER A 89 6.46 12.68 8.63
C SER A 89 5.68 11.54 7.98
N LEU A 90 4.37 11.74 7.82
CA LEU A 90 3.52 10.86 7.02
C LEU A 90 3.59 11.28 5.55
N ARG A 91 3.78 10.30 4.66
CA ARG A 91 3.82 10.50 3.22
C ARG A 91 2.84 9.56 2.55
N SER A 92 2.00 10.12 1.68
CA SER A 92 1.09 9.34 0.85
C SER A 92 1.89 8.70 -0.27
N ARG A 93 1.64 7.42 -0.49
CA ARG A 93 2.39 6.66 -1.47
C ARG A 93 1.42 5.97 -2.39
N HIS A 94 1.48 6.39 -3.64
CA HIS A 94 0.53 6.00 -4.66
C HIS A 94 1.01 4.69 -5.25
N GLU A 95 0.43 3.59 -4.76
CA GLU A 95 0.35 2.34 -5.50
C GLU A 95 -0.35 2.71 -6.81
N GLY A 96 0.38 2.68 -7.94
CA GLY A 96 -0.07 3.31 -9.18
C GLY A 96 -1.54 3.00 -9.50
N GLU A 97 -2.30 4.06 -9.76
CA GLU A 97 -3.67 3.95 -10.24
C GLU A 97 -3.70 3.10 -11.52
N ASP A 98 -4.34 1.94 -11.44
CA ASP A 98 -4.74 1.20 -12.63
C ASP A 98 -5.84 2.03 -13.31
N HIS A 99 -5.42 2.94 -14.19
CA HIS A 99 -6.27 3.53 -15.20
C HIS A 99 -6.59 2.47 -16.26
N ASN A 100 -7.22 1.36 -15.89
CA ASN A 100 -7.92 0.53 -16.85
C ASN A 100 -9.01 -0.35 -16.22
N SER A 101 -10.22 0.18 -16.17
CA SER A 101 -11.39 -0.51 -16.74
C SER A 101 -12.54 0.48 -16.96
N VAL A 102 -12.87 0.64 -18.25
CA VAL A 102 -14.19 0.84 -18.90
C VAL A 102 -15.34 1.34 -18.03
#